data_AF-D7JET2-F1
#
_entry.id   AF-D7JET2-F1
#
_cell.length_a   1.000
_cell.length_b   1.000
_cell.length_c   1.000
_cell.angle_alpha   90.00
_cell.angle_beta   90.00
_cell.angle_gamma   90.00
#
_symmetry.space_group_name_H-M   'P 1'
#
loop_
_entity.id
_entity.type
_entity.pdbx_description
1 polymer ?
#
loop_
_entity_poly.entity_id
_entity_poly.type
_entity_poly.pdbx_seq_one_letter_code
_entity_poly.pdbx_strand_id
1 'polypeptide(L)'
;MAIIILWSIILLILKAYTNHGEAIKVPNLIGLYENEAEEAIKKSGLALEIVDSVYMRDAKPGVIVEQTPKQGLSVKSGRIIFLTVNARQKKTIALPNLINVSQRQATYTLNSLGFNVGSVSVVPSEYSDMVLEVKLNGTSLRAGDEVPDGSTLSLVVGRNDSIYGGEKVMMPSLFGLSAAEAEKLITTSNLVVGYVGFDNPQPANDKERSTYKVYKQIPEPHESVVPGKRVDIWLSKDGKKQQSQNKKNDDFFN
;
A
#
# COMPACT_ATOMS: atom_id res chain seq x y z
N MET A 1 16.26 25.13 -77.87
CA MET A 1 17.44 24.38 -77.35
C MET A 1 17.85 24.89 -75.97
N ALA A 2 18.25 26.15 -75.79
CA ALA A 2 18.73 26.68 -74.49
C ALA A 2 17.74 26.54 -73.31
N ILE A 3 16.44 26.76 -73.54
CA ILE A 3 15.40 26.65 -72.50
C ILE A 3 15.23 25.21 -72.00
N ILE A 4 15.32 24.23 -72.90
CA ILE A 4 15.21 22.80 -72.56
C ILE A 4 16.41 22.35 -71.73
N ILE A 5 17.60 22.84 -72.09
CA ILE A 5 18.86 22.56 -71.37
C ILE A 5 18.80 23.17 -69.96
N LEU A 6 18.32 24.42 -69.83
CA LEU A 6 18.14 25.09 -68.55
C LEU A 6 17.16 24.32 -67.64
N TRP A 7 16.05 23.85 -68.19
CA TRP A 7 15.05 23.07 -67.45
C TRP A 7 15.61 21.71 -67.00
N SER A 8 16.37 21.01 -67.86
CA SER A 8 17.06 19.77 -67.49
C SER A 8 18.10 19.97 -66.39
N ILE A 9 18.87 21.06 -66.43
CA ILE A 9 19.86 21.39 -65.39
C ILE A 9 19.15 21.69 -64.07
N ILE A 10 18.05 22.45 -64.10
CA ILE A 10 17.24 22.74 -62.91
C ILE A 10 16.65 21.46 -62.30
N LEU A 11 16.19 20.52 -63.12
CA LEU A 11 15.67 19.23 -62.65
C LEU A 11 16.79 18.35 -62.08
N LEU A 12 17.99 18.38 -62.66
CA LEU A 12 19.16 17.65 -62.12
C LEU A 12 19.62 18.23 -60.78
N ILE A 13 19.68 19.57 -60.66
CA ILE A 13 20.01 20.24 -59.41
C ILE A 13 18.93 19.96 -58.36
N LEU A 14 17.65 20.03 -58.70
CA LEU A 14 16.55 19.66 -57.80
C LEU A 14 16.65 18.20 -57.38
N LYS A 15 16.95 17.28 -58.29
CA LYS A 15 17.08 15.84 -57.99
C LYS A 15 18.24 15.57 -57.03
N ALA A 16 19.38 16.25 -57.20
CA ALA A 16 20.52 16.17 -56.31
C ALA A 16 20.28 16.88 -54.97
N TYR A 17 19.59 18.03 -54.97
CA TYR A 17 19.31 18.82 -53.77
C TYR A 17 18.19 18.20 -52.92
N THR A 18 17.30 17.41 -53.52
CA THR A 18 16.18 16.76 -52.81
C THR A 18 16.42 15.29 -52.46
N ASN A 19 17.58 14.71 -52.83
CA ASN A 19 17.86 13.25 -52.74
C ASN A 19 16.65 12.42 -53.16
N HIS A 20 16.11 12.72 -54.35
CA HIS A 20 14.88 12.13 -54.86
C HIS A 20 15.11 10.64 -55.16
N GLY A 21 14.76 9.76 -54.21
CA GLY A 21 14.82 8.30 -54.34
C GLY A 21 15.50 7.55 -53.19
N GLU A 22 16.23 8.24 -52.31
CA GLU A 22 16.84 7.59 -51.14
C GLU A 22 15.87 7.56 -49.96
N ALA A 23 15.12 6.48 -49.88
CA ALA A 23 14.25 6.18 -48.76
C ALA A 23 14.93 5.19 -47.82
N ILE A 24 15.09 5.60 -46.56
CA ILE A 24 15.61 4.76 -45.49
C ILE A 24 14.43 4.04 -44.86
N LYS A 25 14.52 2.72 -44.73
CA LYS A 25 13.52 1.96 -43.98
C LYS A 25 13.71 2.18 -42.48
N VAL A 26 12.62 2.52 -41.80
CA VAL A 26 12.63 2.69 -40.35
C VAL A 26 12.89 1.33 -39.68
N PRO A 27 13.92 1.20 -38.83
CA PRO A 27 14.20 -0.03 -38.11
C PRO A 27 13.12 -0.30 -37.04
N ASN A 28 13.04 -1.55 -36.59
CA ASN A 28 12.27 -1.91 -35.42
C ASN A 28 13.08 -1.60 -34.16
N LEU A 29 12.59 -0.70 -33.33
CA LEU A 29 13.19 -0.32 -32.06
C LEU A 29 12.35 -0.80 -30.87
N ILE A 30 11.16 -1.35 -31.10
CA ILE A 30 10.27 -1.83 -30.04
C ILE A 30 10.94 -2.98 -29.28
N GLY A 31 10.97 -2.87 -27.95
CA GLY A 31 11.58 -3.85 -27.05
C GLY A 31 13.08 -3.65 -26.80
N LEU A 32 13.73 -2.73 -27.53
CA LEU A 32 15.13 -2.37 -27.30
C LEU A 32 15.25 -1.35 -26.17
N TYR A 33 16.41 -1.33 -25.51
CA TYR A 33 16.81 -0.23 -24.65
C TYR A 33 17.33 0.95 -25.48
N GLU A 34 17.36 2.14 -24.88
CA GLU A 34 17.78 3.39 -25.53
C GLU A 34 19.14 3.28 -26.22
N ASN A 35 20.14 2.70 -25.54
CA ASN A 35 21.49 2.49 -26.10
C ASN A 35 21.50 1.55 -27.32
N GLU A 36 20.70 0.47 -27.28
CA GLU A 36 20.59 -0.47 -28.41
C GLU A 36 19.86 0.19 -29.59
N ALA A 37 18.86 1.02 -29.31
CA ALA A 37 18.14 1.78 -30.32
C ALA A 37 19.00 2.87 -30.97
N GLU A 38 19.85 3.55 -30.19
CA GLU A 38 20.84 4.50 -30.71
C GLU A 38 21.80 3.84 -31.71
N GLU A 39 22.32 2.66 -31.38
CA GLU A 39 23.19 1.91 -32.30
C GLU A 39 22.47 1.49 -33.58
N ALA A 40 21.22 1.05 -33.48
CA ALA A 40 20.40 0.66 -34.63
C ALA A 40 20.10 1.86 -35.54
N ILE A 41 19.75 3.01 -34.95
CA ILE A 41 19.43 4.26 -35.65
C ILE A 41 20.65 4.87 -36.33
N LYS A 42 21.80 4.87 -35.65
CA LYS A 42 23.06 5.43 -36.18
C LYS A 42 23.51 4.71 -37.45
N LYS A 43 23.30 3.39 -37.54
CA LYS A 43 23.59 2.59 -38.75
C LYS A 43 22.70 2.96 -39.94
N SER A 44 21.50 3.50 -39.67
CA SER A 44 20.52 3.87 -40.70
C SER A 44 20.57 5.35 -41.09
N GLY A 45 21.42 6.19 -40.50
CA GLY A 45 21.45 7.62 -40.80
C GLY A 45 20.17 8.37 -40.39
N LEU A 46 19.45 7.84 -39.40
CA LEU A 46 18.28 8.46 -38.79
C LEU A 46 18.68 9.10 -37.44
N ALA A 47 17.76 9.84 -36.84
CA ALA A 47 17.89 10.33 -35.48
C ALA A 47 16.77 9.76 -34.60
N LEU A 48 16.96 9.75 -33.29
CA LEU A 48 15.91 9.38 -32.33
C LEU A 48 15.71 10.45 -31.28
N GLU A 49 14.51 10.49 -30.72
CA GLU A 49 14.14 11.37 -29.62
C GLU A 49 13.11 10.66 -28.73
N ILE A 50 13.35 10.59 -27.43
CA ILE A 50 12.36 10.09 -26.47
C ILE A 50 11.45 11.25 -26.10
N VAL A 51 10.17 11.12 -26.42
CA VAL A 51 9.17 12.19 -26.23
C VAL A 51 8.28 11.96 -25.03
N ASP A 52 8.13 10.71 -24.59
CA ASP A 52 7.23 10.37 -23.49
C ASP A 52 7.67 9.08 -22.78
N SER A 53 7.12 8.86 -21.59
CA SER A 53 7.25 7.62 -20.84
C SER A 53 5.90 7.18 -20.29
N VAL A 54 5.55 5.92 -20.49
CA VAL A 54 4.31 5.32 -19.98
C VAL A 54 4.63 4.10 -19.13
N TYR A 55 3.79 3.77 -18.15
CA TYR A 55 3.94 2.52 -17.39
C TYR A 55 3.08 1.42 -18.01
N MET A 56 3.75 0.39 -18.56
CA MET A 56 3.13 -0.84 -19.04
C MET A 56 3.63 -2.02 -18.21
N ARG A 57 2.70 -2.70 -17.53
CA ARG A 57 3.00 -3.82 -16.61
C ARG A 57 3.73 -4.98 -17.29
N ASP A 58 3.35 -5.29 -18.53
CA ASP A 58 3.85 -6.46 -19.26
C ASP A 58 5.15 -6.18 -20.05
N ALA A 59 5.63 -4.94 -20.05
CA ALA A 59 6.87 -4.54 -20.70
C ALA A 59 8.03 -4.43 -19.69
N LYS A 60 9.26 -4.68 -20.14
CA LYS A 60 10.44 -4.48 -19.29
C LYS A 60 10.64 -2.99 -18.99
N PRO A 61 11.10 -2.60 -17.78
CA PRO A 61 11.35 -1.19 -17.47
C PRO A 61 12.43 -0.59 -18.38
N GLY A 62 12.19 0.59 -18.95
CA GLY A 62 13.15 1.32 -19.78
C GLY A 62 13.28 0.85 -21.23
N VAL A 63 12.50 -0.14 -21.68
CA VAL A 63 12.46 -0.52 -23.11
C VAL A 63 11.51 0.38 -23.89
N ILE A 64 11.75 0.53 -25.18
CA ILE A 64 10.86 1.25 -26.09
C ILE A 64 9.58 0.43 -26.28
N VAL A 65 8.43 1.06 -26.04
CA VAL A 65 7.10 0.44 -26.19
C VAL A 65 6.37 0.95 -27.43
N GLU A 66 6.69 2.16 -27.86
CA GLU A 66 6.10 2.76 -29.05
C GLU A 66 7.15 3.55 -29.83
N GLN A 67 7.04 3.52 -31.16
CA GLN A 67 7.84 4.33 -32.06
C GLN A 67 6.97 4.97 -33.14
N THR A 68 7.32 6.20 -33.51
CA THR A 68 6.72 6.91 -34.65
C THR A 68 7.80 7.61 -35.46
N PRO A 69 7.93 7.37 -36.77
CA PRO A 69 7.11 6.49 -37.62
C PRO A 69 7.26 4.98 -37.31
N LYS A 70 6.25 4.20 -37.71
CA LYS A 70 6.24 2.73 -37.54
C LYS A 70 7.37 2.07 -38.33
N GLN A 71 7.84 0.93 -37.82
CA GLN A 71 8.84 0.09 -38.48
C GLN A 71 8.47 -0.21 -39.94
N GLY A 72 9.48 -0.35 -40.79
CA GLY A 72 9.32 -0.71 -42.21
C GLY A 72 8.83 0.41 -43.12
N LEU A 73 8.37 1.55 -42.57
CA LEU A 73 8.04 2.73 -43.36
C LEU A 73 9.31 3.33 -43.98
N SER A 74 9.14 3.96 -45.13
CA SER A 74 10.19 4.65 -45.86
C SER A 74 10.22 6.13 -45.48
N VAL A 75 11.35 6.60 -44.97
CA VAL A 75 11.56 8.00 -44.55
C VAL A 75 12.79 8.59 -45.20
N LYS A 76 12.90 9.92 -45.19
CA LYS A 76 14.11 10.61 -45.64
C LYS A 76 15.24 10.46 -44.62
N SER A 77 16.48 10.58 -45.10
CA SER A 77 17.66 10.67 -44.24
C SER A 77 17.52 11.78 -43.20
N GLY A 78 18.07 11.56 -42.00
CA GLY A 78 17.98 12.50 -40.87
C GLY A 78 16.60 12.64 -40.25
N ARG A 79 15.61 11.81 -40.64
CA ARG A 79 14.29 11.82 -39.99
C ARG A 79 14.43 11.40 -38.52
N ILE A 80 13.81 12.19 -37.64
CA ILE A 80 13.69 11.87 -36.21
C ILE A 80 12.61 10.81 -36.02
N ILE A 81 12.97 9.76 -35.30
CA ILE A 81 12.06 8.72 -34.82
C ILE A 81 11.73 9.04 -33.36
N PHE A 82 10.47 9.35 -33.11
CA PHE A 82 9.95 9.62 -31.77
C PHE A 82 9.66 8.32 -31.05
N LEU A 83 10.11 8.22 -29.81
CA LEU A 83 10.04 7.01 -29.01
C LEU A 83 9.29 7.29 -27.71
N THR A 84 8.46 6.33 -27.31
CA THR A 84 7.89 6.26 -25.97
C THR A 84 8.51 5.07 -25.26
N VAL A 85 9.03 5.30 -24.06
CA VAL A 85 9.69 4.27 -23.26
C VAL A 85 8.81 3.79 -22.12
N ASN A 86 8.97 2.54 -21.72
CA ASN A 86 8.34 2.04 -20.52
C ASN A 86 9.01 2.67 -19.29
N ALA A 87 8.21 3.24 -18.40
CA ALA A 87 8.70 3.87 -17.18
C ALA A 87 9.56 2.88 -16.36
N ARG A 88 10.69 3.38 -15.84
CA ARG A 88 11.60 2.57 -15.02
C ARG A 88 11.03 2.28 -13.63
N GLN A 89 10.29 3.24 -13.09
CA GLN A 89 9.63 3.10 -11.80
C GLN A 89 8.24 2.50 -12.00
N LYS A 90 7.86 1.59 -11.10
CA LYS A 90 6.49 1.06 -11.09
C LYS A 90 5.54 2.18 -10.71
N LYS A 91 4.40 2.24 -11.40
CA LYS A 91 3.29 3.09 -10.96
C LYS A 91 2.91 2.68 -9.53
N THR A 92 2.84 3.64 -8.62
CA THR A 92 2.35 3.44 -7.24
C THR A 92 0.94 3.99 -7.10
N ILE A 93 0.20 3.44 -6.13
CA ILE A 93 -1.16 3.84 -5.77
C ILE A 93 -1.19 4.00 -4.25
N ALA A 94 -1.70 5.12 -3.77
CA ALA A 94 -1.86 5.36 -2.35
C ALA A 94 -2.92 4.41 -1.75
N LEU A 95 -2.57 3.73 -0.67
CA LEU A 95 -3.47 2.80 -0.01
C LEU A 95 -4.61 3.57 0.70
N PRO A 96 -5.89 3.26 0.43
CA PRO A 96 -6.99 3.87 1.16
C PRO A 96 -7.02 3.38 2.62
N ASN A 97 -7.76 4.08 3.48
CA ASN A 97 -8.01 3.57 4.82
C ASN A 97 -8.96 2.38 4.77
N LEU A 98 -8.44 1.20 5.08
CA LEU A 98 -9.18 -0.06 5.10
C LEU A 98 -9.37 -0.61 6.53
N ILE A 99 -8.89 0.10 7.55
CA ILE A 99 -9.03 -0.33 8.94
C ILE A 99 -10.50 -0.18 9.37
N ASN A 100 -11.01 -1.17 10.10
CA ASN A 100 -12.43 -1.29 10.50
C ASN A 100 -13.42 -1.35 9.32
N VAL A 101 -12.93 -1.66 8.13
CA VAL A 101 -13.78 -1.97 6.97
C VAL A 101 -13.98 -3.47 6.91
N SER A 102 -15.15 -3.93 6.46
CA SER A 102 -15.38 -5.38 6.30
C SER A 102 -14.39 -6.01 5.33
N GLN A 103 -14.00 -7.26 5.56
CA GLN A 103 -13.11 -8.02 4.66
C GLN A 103 -13.62 -7.94 3.21
N ARG A 104 -14.92 -8.17 3.00
CA ARG A 104 -15.54 -8.12 1.67
C ARG A 104 -15.38 -6.76 1.00
N GLN A 105 -15.69 -5.69 1.72
CA GLN A 105 -15.57 -4.33 1.20
C GLN A 105 -14.10 -3.98 0.91
N ALA A 106 -13.18 -4.35 1.80
CA ALA A 106 -11.76 -4.13 1.60
C ALA A 106 -11.24 -4.88 0.37
N THR A 107 -11.64 -6.14 0.17
CA THR A 107 -11.30 -6.92 -1.02
C THR A 107 -11.82 -6.25 -2.29
N TYR A 108 -13.07 -5.80 -2.31
CA TYR A 108 -13.63 -5.09 -3.46
C TYR A 108 -12.86 -3.80 -3.76
N THR A 109 -12.61 -2.97 -2.75
CA THR A 109 -11.85 -1.72 -2.89
C THR A 109 -10.46 -1.97 -3.44
N LEU A 110 -9.72 -2.94 -2.89
CA LEU A 110 -8.36 -3.27 -3.34
C LEU A 110 -8.34 -3.76 -4.79
N ASN A 111 -9.25 -4.66 -5.16
CA ASN A 111 -9.35 -5.16 -6.53
C ASN A 111 -9.71 -4.03 -7.51
N SER A 112 -10.60 -3.11 -7.12
CA SER A 112 -10.97 -1.95 -7.95
C SER A 112 -9.79 -0.98 -8.20
N LEU A 113 -8.82 -0.96 -7.29
CA LEU A 113 -7.58 -0.19 -7.41
C LEU A 113 -6.48 -0.95 -8.16
N GLY A 114 -6.72 -2.18 -8.63
CA GLY A 114 -5.73 -2.97 -9.36
C GLY A 114 -4.77 -3.79 -8.49
N PHE A 115 -5.01 -3.84 -7.18
CA PHE A 115 -4.31 -4.75 -6.27
C PHE A 115 -4.96 -6.13 -6.25
N ASN A 116 -4.18 -7.14 -5.87
CA ASN A 116 -4.70 -8.49 -5.62
C ASN A 116 -4.78 -8.74 -4.12
N VAL A 117 -5.82 -9.42 -3.64
CA VAL A 117 -5.86 -9.92 -2.26
C VAL A 117 -5.29 -11.34 -2.23
N GLY A 118 -4.20 -11.52 -1.48
CA GLY A 118 -3.54 -12.80 -1.28
C GLY A 118 -4.10 -13.53 -0.05
N SER A 119 -3.24 -13.74 0.94
CA SER A 119 -3.63 -14.42 2.17
C SER A 119 -4.49 -13.54 3.07
N VAL A 120 -5.48 -14.17 3.72
CA VAL A 120 -6.27 -13.57 4.78
C VAL A 120 -5.98 -14.32 6.07
N SER A 121 -5.29 -13.69 7.00
CA SER A 121 -5.05 -14.23 8.34
C SER A 121 -6.16 -13.78 9.27
N VAL A 122 -6.78 -14.73 9.96
CA VAL A 122 -7.83 -14.44 10.93
C VAL A 122 -7.23 -14.40 12.33
N VAL A 123 -7.60 -13.39 13.11
CA VAL A 123 -7.23 -13.27 14.53
C VAL A 123 -8.47 -13.07 15.40
N PRO A 124 -8.45 -13.50 16.66
CA PRO A 124 -9.53 -13.21 17.59
C PRO A 124 -9.73 -11.69 17.77
N SER A 125 -10.98 -11.25 17.77
CA SER A 125 -11.33 -9.84 17.94
C SER A 125 -12.71 -9.70 18.55
N GLU A 126 -13.04 -8.53 19.11
CA GLU A 126 -14.40 -8.24 19.53
C GLU A 126 -15.39 -8.06 18.36
N TYR A 127 -14.88 -7.63 17.20
CA TYR A 127 -15.67 -7.41 15.98
C TYR A 127 -15.38 -8.51 14.97
N SER A 128 -16.43 -8.97 14.28
CA SER A 128 -16.30 -9.99 13.26
C SER A 128 -16.18 -9.41 11.86
N ASP A 129 -15.36 -10.09 11.04
CA ASP A 129 -15.16 -9.82 9.62
C ASP A 129 -14.59 -8.42 9.32
N MET A 130 -13.91 -7.80 10.28
CA MET A 130 -13.31 -6.47 10.16
C MET A 130 -11.81 -6.54 9.87
N VAL A 131 -11.33 -5.75 8.92
CA VAL A 131 -9.89 -5.63 8.64
C VAL A 131 -9.22 -4.84 9.77
N LEU A 132 -8.20 -5.45 10.38
CA LEU A 132 -7.38 -4.88 11.44
C LEU A 132 -6.03 -4.39 10.92
N GLU A 133 -5.54 -5.00 9.84
CA GLU A 133 -4.23 -4.68 9.27
C GLU A 133 -4.16 -5.10 7.80
N VAL A 134 -3.40 -4.34 7.02
CA VAL A 134 -3.05 -4.66 5.62
C VAL A 134 -1.54 -4.83 5.55
N LYS A 135 -1.07 -5.87 4.87
CA LYS A 135 0.36 -6.17 4.74
C LYS A 135 0.78 -6.31 3.29
N LEU A 136 2.00 -5.85 3.00
CA LEU A 136 2.73 -6.17 1.78
C LEU A 136 4.00 -6.93 2.17
N ASN A 137 4.15 -8.15 1.67
CA ASN A 137 5.31 -9.01 1.95
C ASN A 137 5.62 -9.16 3.46
N GLY A 138 4.58 -9.18 4.30
CA GLY A 138 4.69 -9.29 5.76
C GLY A 138 4.85 -7.96 6.50
N THR A 139 5.12 -6.85 5.81
CA THR A 139 5.22 -5.51 6.41
C THR A 139 3.85 -4.82 6.47
N SER A 140 3.51 -4.27 7.62
CA SER A 140 2.29 -3.50 7.87
C SER A 140 2.26 -2.20 7.07
N LEU A 141 1.14 -1.94 6.40
CA LEU A 141 0.88 -0.71 5.67
C LEU A 141 -0.12 0.18 6.41
N ARG A 142 0.04 1.50 6.23
CA ARG A 142 -0.88 2.53 6.70
C ARG A 142 -1.62 3.18 5.53
N ALA A 143 -2.73 3.82 5.86
CA ALA A 143 -3.44 4.64 4.88
C ALA A 143 -2.52 5.75 4.35
N GLY A 144 -2.50 5.94 3.04
CA GLY A 144 -1.62 6.88 2.34
C GLY A 144 -0.27 6.31 1.90
N ASP A 145 0.12 5.12 2.37
CA ASP A 145 1.36 4.48 1.90
C ASP A 145 1.27 4.21 0.38
N GLU A 146 2.36 4.49 -0.32
CA GLU A 146 2.46 4.23 -1.76
C GLU A 146 2.80 2.76 -2.02
N VAL A 147 1.87 2.07 -2.68
CA VAL A 147 1.99 0.65 -2.98
C VAL A 147 2.13 0.46 -4.49
N PRO A 148 3.10 -0.32 -4.99
CA PRO A 148 3.20 -0.60 -6.41
C PRO A 148 1.92 -1.22 -6.96
N ASP A 149 1.44 -0.72 -8.10
CA ASP A 149 0.30 -1.27 -8.83
C ASP A 149 0.48 -2.78 -9.08
N GLY A 150 -0.62 -3.53 -8.96
CA GLY A 150 -0.61 -4.98 -9.14
C GLY A 150 -0.06 -5.78 -7.96
N SER A 151 0.37 -5.12 -6.88
CA SER A 151 0.86 -5.81 -5.68
C SER A 151 -0.21 -6.72 -5.08
N THR A 152 0.23 -7.84 -4.53
CA THR A 152 -0.60 -8.75 -3.75
C THR A 152 -0.52 -8.35 -2.27
N LEU A 153 -1.65 -7.96 -1.70
CA LEU A 153 -1.77 -7.54 -0.32
C LEU A 153 -2.41 -8.65 0.53
N SER A 154 -1.89 -8.84 1.73
CA SER A 154 -2.47 -9.73 2.73
C SER A 154 -3.31 -8.93 3.71
N LEU A 155 -4.41 -9.51 4.19
CA LEU A 155 -5.30 -8.90 5.16
C LEU A 155 -5.24 -9.64 6.49
N VAL A 156 -5.20 -8.90 7.60
CA VAL A 156 -5.48 -9.43 8.93
C VAL A 156 -6.91 -9.06 9.28
N VAL A 157 -7.76 -10.05 9.53
CA VAL A 157 -9.19 -9.86 9.79
C VAL A 157 -9.52 -10.37 11.19
N GLY A 158 -10.23 -9.55 11.96
CA GLY A 158 -10.77 -9.92 13.25
C GLY A 158 -12.01 -10.80 13.11
N ARG A 159 -12.10 -11.90 13.87
CA ARG A 159 -13.31 -12.71 14.01
C ARG A 159 -13.59 -13.07 15.46
N ASN A 160 -14.87 -13.24 15.77
CA ASN A 160 -15.37 -13.63 17.09
C ASN A 160 -16.28 -14.87 17.06
N ASP A 161 -16.28 -15.61 15.94
CA ASP A 161 -17.09 -16.82 15.80
C ASP A 161 -16.54 -17.99 16.64
N SER A 162 -17.34 -19.04 16.85
CA SER A 162 -16.95 -20.16 17.71
C SER A 162 -15.70 -20.94 17.25
N ILE A 163 -15.24 -20.71 16.02
CA ILE A 163 -14.10 -21.41 15.41
C ILE A 163 -12.81 -20.61 15.65
N TYR A 164 -12.85 -19.29 15.52
CA TYR A 164 -11.70 -18.41 15.63
C TYR A 164 -11.66 -17.57 16.91
N GLY A 165 -12.81 -17.45 17.59
CA GLY A 165 -12.94 -16.81 18.87
C GLY A 165 -12.30 -17.61 20.00
N GLY A 166 -12.07 -18.92 19.86
CA GLY A 166 -11.54 -19.75 20.93
C GLY A 166 -12.52 -19.95 22.10
N GLU A 167 -12.07 -20.63 23.16
CA GLU A 167 -12.86 -20.70 24.39
C GLU A 167 -13.00 -19.29 24.97
N LYS A 168 -14.21 -18.98 25.47
CA LYS A 168 -14.42 -17.70 26.15
C LYS A 168 -13.46 -17.58 27.32
N VAL A 169 -12.84 -16.41 27.44
CA VAL A 169 -11.93 -16.10 28.52
C VAL A 169 -12.71 -15.45 29.65
N MET A 170 -12.39 -15.83 30.88
CA MET A 170 -12.90 -15.15 32.06
C MET A 170 -12.14 -13.84 32.25
N MET A 171 -12.87 -12.72 32.30
CA MET A 171 -12.29 -11.40 32.49
C MET A 171 -11.55 -11.34 33.84
N PRO A 172 -10.22 -11.09 33.87
CA PRO A 172 -9.50 -10.99 35.12
C PRO A 172 -9.90 -9.72 35.88
N SER A 173 -9.75 -9.76 37.21
CA SER A 173 -9.80 -8.56 38.03
C SER A 173 -8.48 -7.79 37.88
N LEU A 174 -8.57 -6.53 37.45
CA LEU A 174 -7.45 -5.62 37.29
C LEU A 174 -7.36 -4.60 38.42
N PHE A 175 -8.32 -4.60 39.35
CA PHE A 175 -8.40 -3.63 40.44
C PHE A 175 -7.12 -3.62 41.29
N GLY A 176 -6.62 -2.42 41.59
CA GLY A 176 -5.40 -2.24 42.37
C GLY A 176 -4.09 -2.46 41.60
N LEU A 177 -4.13 -2.96 40.36
CA LEU A 177 -2.94 -3.08 39.52
C LEU A 177 -2.51 -1.70 38.97
N SER A 178 -1.21 -1.53 38.75
CA SER A 178 -0.69 -0.41 37.97
C SER A 178 -0.99 -0.59 36.48
N ALA A 179 -0.85 0.47 35.68
CA ALA A 179 -1.07 0.39 34.23
C ALA A 179 -0.22 -0.72 33.57
N ALA A 180 1.07 -0.81 33.88
CA ALA A 180 1.96 -1.82 33.30
C ALA A 180 1.59 -3.25 33.71
N GLU A 181 1.18 -3.46 34.96
CA GLU A 181 0.73 -4.77 35.46
C GLU A 181 -0.58 -5.18 34.78
N ALA A 182 -1.53 -4.25 34.66
CA ALA A 182 -2.81 -4.48 34.01
C ALA A 182 -2.64 -4.78 32.51
N GLU A 183 -1.86 -3.96 31.79
CA GLU A 183 -1.56 -4.15 30.36
C GLU A 183 -0.94 -5.53 30.10
N LYS A 184 0.01 -5.94 30.96
CA LYS A 184 0.64 -7.27 30.88
C LYS A 184 -0.40 -8.37 31.10
N LEU A 185 -1.21 -8.27 32.15
CA LEU A 185 -2.21 -9.28 32.48
C LEU A 185 -3.25 -9.43 31.37
N ILE A 186 -3.80 -8.31 30.86
CA ILE A 186 -4.72 -8.26 29.71
C ILE A 186 -4.11 -9.01 28.53
N THR A 187 -2.87 -8.69 28.15
CA THR A 187 -2.22 -9.29 26.99
C THR A 187 -1.98 -10.79 27.18
N THR A 188 -1.57 -11.22 28.38
CA THR A 188 -1.35 -12.65 28.68
C THR A 188 -2.66 -13.45 28.77
N SER A 189 -3.79 -12.78 28.99
CA SER A 189 -5.12 -13.38 29.01
C SER A 189 -5.78 -13.43 27.62
N ASN A 190 -5.02 -13.23 26.53
CA ASN A 190 -5.55 -13.15 25.16
C ASN A 190 -6.63 -12.06 24.98
N LEU A 191 -6.55 -10.99 25.76
CA LEU A 191 -7.38 -9.80 25.63
C LEU A 191 -6.55 -8.65 25.04
N VAL A 192 -7.21 -7.58 24.60
CA VAL A 192 -6.54 -6.43 23.98
C VAL A 192 -6.71 -5.21 24.89
N VAL A 193 -5.63 -4.47 25.11
CA VAL A 193 -5.69 -3.19 25.83
C VAL A 193 -6.48 -2.20 24.99
N GLY A 194 -7.58 -1.69 25.55
CA GLY A 194 -8.41 -0.65 24.98
C GLY A 194 -7.99 0.72 25.48
N TYR A 195 -8.95 1.48 25.99
CA TYR A 195 -8.75 2.80 26.55
C TYR A 195 -8.07 2.74 27.93
N VAL A 196 -7.05 3.57 28.13
CA VAL A 196 -6.38 3.75 29.43
C VAL A 196 -6.58 5.20 29.87
N GLY A 197 -7.49 5.41 30.81
CA GLY A 197 -7.81 6.73 31.35
C GLY A 197 -7.22 6.96 32.74
N PHE A 198 -6.89 8.21 33.06
CA PHE A 198 -6.54 8.63 34.42
C PHE A 198 -7.61 9.56 34.95
N ASP A 199 -7.96 9.40 36.22
CA ASP A 199 -8.77 10.37 36.95
C ASP A 199 -7.94 11.63 37.28
N ASN A 200 -8.58 12.71 37.68
CA ASN A 200 -7.87 13.94 38.03
C ASN A 200 -7.20 13.82 39.42
N PRO A 201 -5.96 14.30 39.62
CA PRO A 201 -5.07 14.92 38.62
C PRO A 201 -4.54 13.92 37.58
N GLN A 202 -4.34 14.36 36.34
CA GLN A 202 -3.62 13.56 35.34
C GLN A 202 -2.15 13.38 35.77
N PRO A 203 -1.52 12.23 35.51
CA PRO A 203 -0.10 12.04 35.81
C PRO A 203 0.76 13.01 34.99
N ALA A 204 1.70 13.70 35.64
CA ALA A 204 2.61 14.63 34.97
C ALA A 204 3.77 13.91 34.25
N ASN A 205 4.08 12.66 34.62
CA ASN A 205 5.17 11.86 34.03
C ASN A 205 4.96 10.36 34.28
N ASP A 206 5.76 9.52 33.62
CA ASP A 206 5.69 8.05 33.74
C ASP A 206 5.96 7.53 35.15
N LYS A 207 6.82 8.21 35.92
CA LYS A 207 7.08 7.86 37.32
C LYS A 207 5.86 8.10 38.18
N GLU A 208 5.09 9.13 37.90
CA GLU A 208 3.82 9.40 38.56
C GLU A 208 2.74 8.44 38.07
N ARG A 209 2.70 8.14 36.77
CA ARG A 209 1.77 7.18 36.14
C ARG A 209 1.77 5.82 36.84
N SER A 210 2.94 5.33 37.24
CA SER A 210 3.08 4.04 37.95
C SER A 210 2.45 4.02 39.35
N THR A 211 2.19 5.18 39.94
CA THR A 211 1.55 5.31 41.27
C THR A 211 0.01 5.23 41.20
N TYR A 212 -0.58 5.37 40.01
CA TYR A 212 -2.01 5.23 39.82
C TYR A 212 -2.38 3.76 39.75
N LYS A 213 -3.50 3.40 40.38
CA LYS A 213 -4.02 2.03 40.36
C LYS A 213 -5.39 1.99 39.71
N VAL A 214 -5.66 0.88 39.02
CA VAL A 214 -6.96 0.64 38.38
C VAL A 214 -8.06 0.63 39.44
N TYR A 215 -9.07 1.45 39.23
CA TYR A 215 -10.27 1.52 40.10
C TYR A 215 -11.56 1.24 39.31
N LYS A 216 -11.46 1.06 38.00
CA LYS A 216 -12.57 0.67 37.12
C LYS A 216 -12.00 -0.02 35.89
N GLN A 217 -12.69 -1.07 35.45
CA GLN A 217 -12.43 -1.77 34.20
C GLN A 217 -13.74 -2.00 33.47
N ILE A 218 -13.67 -2.14 32.15
CA ILE A 218 -14.74 -2.65 31.31
C ILE A 218 -14.06 -3.58 30.29
N PRO A 219 -14.43 -4.86 30.15
CA PRO A 219 -15.54 -5.58 30.80
C PRO A 219 -15.36 -5.77 32.33
N GLU A 220 -16.44 -6.07 33.03
CA GLU A 220 -16.42 -6.28 34.49
C GLU A 220 -15.70 -7.60 34.84
N PRO A 221 -15.09 -7.73 36.03
CA PRO A 221 -14.40 -8.96 36.40
C PRO A 221 -15.32 -10.18 36.34
N HIS A 222 -14.72 -11.33 36.01
CA HIS A 222 -15.37 -12.64 35.88
C HIS A 222 -16.41 -12.74 34.77
N GLU A 223 -16.66 -11.66 34.01
CA GLU A 223 -17.46 -11.70 32.80
C GLU A 223 -16.81 -12.64 31.77
N SER A 224 -17.62 -13.48 31.14
CA SER A 224 -17.14 -14.41 30.11
C SER A 224 -17.12 -13.71 28.75
N VAL A 225 -15.93 -13.40 28.25
CA VAL A 225 -15.71 -12.57 27.08
C VAL A 225 -15.01 -13.35 25.96
N VAL A 226 -15.16 -12.88 24.72
CA VAL A 226 -14.42 -13.44 23.60
C VAL A 226 -12.94 -13.05 23.67
N PRO A 227 -12.01 -13.95 23.35
CA PRO A 227 -10.62 -13.60 23.03
C PRO A 227 -10.51 -12.41 22.06
N GLY A 228 -9.53 -11.56 22.30
CA GLY A 228 -9.35 -10.31 21.59
C GLY A 228 -10.32 -9.20 22.02
N LYS A 229 -11.18 -9.44 23.03
CA LYS A 229 -12.04 -8.38 23.59
C LYS A 229 -11.19 -7.24 24.13
N ARG A 230 -11.57 -6.01 23.77
CA ARG A 230 -10.93 -4.80 24.28
C ARG A 230 -11.30 -4.57 25.73
N VAL A 231 -10.30 -4.23 26.53
CA VAL A 231 -10.42 -3.91 27.95
C VAL A 231 -10.04 -2.46 28.16
N ASP A 232 -11.02 -1.67 28.59
CA ASP A 232 -10.83 -0.28 29.00
C ASP A 232 -10.59 -0.23 30.51
N ILE A 233 -9.58 0.54 30.94
CA ILE A 233 -9.23 0.71 32.35
C ILE A 233 -9.15 2.20 32.71
N TRP A 234 -9.57 2.51 33.94
CA TRP A 234 -9.39 3.83 34.53
C TRP A 234 -8.58 3.71 35.82
N LEU A 235 -7.59 4.58 35.95
CA LEU A 235 -6.68 4.59 37.09
C LEU A 235 -6.82 5.88 37.92
N SER A 236 -6.67 5.77 39.23
CA SER A 236 -6.77 6.89 40.17
C SER A 236 -5.72 6.74 41.27
N LYS A 237 -5.34 7.87 41.89
CA LYS A 237 -4.57 7.92 43.14
C LYS A 237 -5.45 7.85 44.40
N ASP A 238 -6.76 8.06 44.25
CA ASP A 238 -7.67 8.07 45.39
C ASP A 238 -7.98 6.64 45.85
N GLY A 239 -7.36 6.25 46.97
CA GLY A 239 -7.56 4.94 47.59
C GLY A 239 -9.01 4.65 48.00
N LYS A 240 -9.85 5.67 48.20
CA LYS A 240 -11.28 5.46 48.56
C LYS A 240 -12.09 4.94 47.37
N LYS A 241 -11.78 5.41 46.15
CA LYS A 241 -12.42 4.93 44.91
C LYS A 241 -12.02 3.49 44.59
N GLN A 242 -10.77 3.13 44.91
CA GLN A 242 -10.25 1.77 44.76
C GLN A 242 -10.93 0.78 45.72
N GLN A 243 -11.14 1.18 46.99
CA GLN A 243 -11.77 0.31 48.01
C GLN A 243 -13.29 0.13 47.84
N SER A 244 -13.99 1.14 47.32
CA SER A 244 -15.45 1.09 47.14
C SER A 244 -15.87 0.13 46.03
N GLN A 245 -15.01 -0.09 45.04
CA GLN A 245 -15.22 -1.01 43.93
C GLN A 245 -14.76 -2.44 44.28
N ASN A 246 -13.66 -2.59 45.04
CA ASN A 246 -13.21 -3.90 45.52
C ASN A 246 -14.25 -4.57 46.44
N LYS A 247 -14.81 -3.83 47.41
CA LYS A 247 -15.86 -4.37 48.30
C LYS A 247 -17.10 -4.84 47.54
N LYS A 248 -17.52 -4.10 46.51
CA LYS A 248 -18.66 -4.48 45.67
C LYS A 248 -18.43 -5.78 44.89
N ASN A 249 -17.20 -6.05 44.51
CA ASN A 249 -16.83 -7.29 43.85
C ASN A 249 -16.74 -8.44 44.86
N ASP A 250 -16.09 -8.23 46.01
CA ASP A 250 -15.95 -9.25 47.06
C ASP A 250 -17.32 -9.67 47.65
N ASP A 251 -18.25 -8.71 47.81
CA ASP A 251 -19.61 -8.96 48.32
C ASP A 251 -20.50 -9.75 47.34
N PHE A 252 -20.11 -9.88 46.07
CA PHE A 252 -20.82 -10.72 45.09
C PHE A 252 -20.46 -12.22 45.22
N PHE A 253 -19.43 -12.55 46.00
CA PHE A 253 -18.90 -13.90 46.18
C PHE A 253 -19.13 -14.50 47.58
N ASN A 254 -19.83 -13.79 48.47
CA ASN A 254 -20.26 -14.30 49.78
C ASN A 254 -21.75 -14.65 49.79
#